data_AF-A0A365ZTJ1-F1
#
_entry.id   AF-A0A365ZTJ1-F1
#
_cell.length_a   1.000
_cell.length_b   1.000
_cell.length_c   1.000
_cell.angle_alpha   90.00
_cell.angle_beta   90.00
_cell.angle_gamma   90.00
#
_symmetry.space_group_name_H-M   'P 1'
#
loop_
_entity.id
_entity.type
_entity.pdbx_description
1 polymer ?
#
loop_
_entity_poly.entity_id
_entity_poly.type
_entity_poly.pdbx_seq_one_letter_code
_entity_poly.pdbx_strand_id
1 'polypeptide(L)'
;MREALDAASLTYRELDQGRYVIDGVDVMVNFALTGPAGVEALPTRVTGEWQGLPIGDPEVWARAYRLLGREAKADLLERYLESREHQI
;
A
#
# COMPACT_ATOMS: atom_id res chain seq x y z
N MET A 1 -1.45 15.74 -9.38
CA MET A 1 -0.74 14.51 -9.79
C MET A 1 -0.35 14.59 -11.26
N ARG A 2 -1.28 14.56 -12.21
CA ARG A 2 -0.99 14.68 -13.67
C ARG A 2 -0.03 15.84 -14.02
N GLU A 3 -0.34 17.06 -13.57
CA GLU A 3 0.54 18.23 -13.79
C GLU A 3 1.98 18.01 -13.31
N ALA A 4 2.17 17.31 -12.18
CA ALA A 4 3.49 17.01 -11.65
C ALA A 4 4.21 15.93 -12.47
N LEU A 5 3.47 14.94 -12.99
CA LEU A 5 4.01 13.89 -13.86
C LEU A 5 4.42 14.46 -15.23
N ASP A 6 3.58 15.34 -15.79
CA ASP A 6 3.85 16.04 -17.05
C ASP A 6 5.10 16.92 -16.90
N ALA A 7 5.20 17.69 -15.81
CA ALA A 7 6.38 18.50 -15.52
C ALA A 7 7.67 17.66 -15.36
N ALA A 8 7.55 16.44 -14.84
CA ALA A 8 8.65 15.50 -14.71
C ALA A 8 8.96 14.71 -15.99
N SER A 9 8.22 14.93 -17.08
CA SER A 9 8.35 14.19 -18.35
C SER A 9 8.25 12.67 -18.20
N LEU A 10 7.46 12.20 -17.22
CA LEU A 10 7.28 10.77 -16.94
C LEU A 10 6.21 10.17 -17.83
N THR A 11 6.40 8.93 -18.28
CA THR A 11 5.34 8.21 -18.99
C THR A 11 4.40 7.61 -17.96
N TYR A 12 3.10 7.92 -18.07
CA TYR A 12 2.12 7.36 -17.17
C TYR A 12 0.81 6.95 -17.84
N ARG A 13 0.10 6.06 -17.16
CA ARG A 13 -1.27 5.68 -17.46
C ARG A 13 -2.10 5.75 -16.19
N GLU A 14 -3.12 6.60 -16.20
CA GLU A 14 -4.10 6.66 -15.13
C GLU A 14 -4.98 5.39 -15.17
N LEU A 15 -5.24 4.84 -13.99
CA LEU A 15 -6.15 3.72 -13.77
C LEU A 15 -7.42 4.25 -13.09
N ASP A 16 -8.02 3.45 -12.20
CA ASP A 16 -9.16 3.86 -11.38
C ASP A 16 -8.71 4.44 -10.02
N GLN A 17 -9.63 5.15 -9.35
CA GLN A 17 -9.52 5.47 -7.93
C GLN A 17 -8.20 6.12 -7.47
N GLY A 18 -7.59 6.97 -8.30
CA GLY A 18 -6.32 7.63 -7.96
C GLY A 18 -5.09 6.73 -8.09
N ARG A 19 -5.19 5.65 -8.86
CA ARG A 19 -4.06 4.77 -9.22
C ARG A 19 -3.47 5.17 -10.56
N TYR A 20 -2.16 5.04 -10.68
CA TYR A 20 -1.39 5.35 -11.88
C TYR A 20 -0.34 4.27 -12.09
N VAL A 21 -0.04 3.93 -13.34
CA VAL A 21 1.21 3.26 -13.68
C VAL A 21 2.15 4.33 -14.21
N ILE A 22 3.28 4.54 -13.55
CA ILE A 22 4.30 5.53 -13.94
C ILE A 22 5.60 4.76 -14.20
N ASP A 23 6.08 4.77 -15.45
CA ASP A 23 7.28 4.02 -15.87
C ASP A 23 7.33 2.57 -15.38
N GLY A 24 6.17 1.90 -15.35
CA GLY A 24 6.03 0.50 -14.91
C GLY A 24 5.82 0.29 -13.41
N VAL A 25 5.82 1.36 -12.60
CA VAL A 25 5.53 1.33 -11.17
C VAL A 25 4.07 1.68 -10.90
N ASP A 26 3.39 0.87 -10.08
CA ASP A 26 2.03 1.17 -9.62
C ASP A 26 2.08 2.18 -8.46
N VAL A 27 1.42 3.31 -8.65
CA VAL A 27 1.32 4.40 -7.67
C VAL A 27 -0.13 4.57 -7.29
N MET A 28 -0.42 4.37 -6.00
CA MET A 28 -1.75 4.52 -5.42
C MET A 28 -1.79 5.77 -4.55
N VAL A 29 -2.69 6.71 -4.86
CA VAL A 29 -2.89 7.94 -4.07
C VAL A 29 -4.17 7.82 -3.25
N ASN A 30 -4.17 8.34 -2.01
CA ASN A 30 -5.29 8.23 -1.07
C ASN A 30 -5.76 6.79 -0.88
N PHE A 31 -4.82 5.90 -0.59
CA PHE A 31 -5.08 4.45 -0.53
C PHE A 31 -6.27 4.15 0.38
N ALA A 32 -7.32 3.59 -0.21
CA ALA A 32 -8.55 3.21 0.46
C ALA A 32 -9.16 2.00 -0.24
N LEU A 33 -9.89 1.18 0.50
CA LEU A 33 -10.57 0.00 -0.02
C LEU A 33 -12.02 -0.03 0.46
N THR A 34 -12.88 -0.70 -0.30
CA THR A 34 -14.24 -0.98 0.18
C THR A 34 -14.18 -2.11 1.20
N GLY A 35 -14.72 -1.88 2.39
CA GLY A 35 -14.90 -2.87 3.44
C GLY A 35 -16.37 -3.01 3.85
N PRO A 36 -16.67 -3.87 4.82
CA PRO A 36 -18.04 -4.17 5.25
C PRO A 36 -18.82 -2.94 5.76
N ALA A 37 -18.11 -1.93 6.28
CA ALA A 37 -18.69 -0.69 6.81
C ALA A 37 -18.63 0.50 5.83
N GLY A 38 -18.25 0.27 4.57
CA GLY A 38 -18.03 1.32 3.57
C GLY A 38 -16.56 1.48 3.18
N VAL A 39 -16.18 2.66 2.71
CA VAL A 39 -14.79 2.94 2.29
C VAL A 39 -13.90 3.10 3.51
N GLU A 40 -12.84 2.29 3.60
CA GLU A 40 -11.83 2.31 4.63
C GLU A 40 -10.53 2.90 4.10
N ALA A 41 -10.10 4.02 4.68
CA ALA A 41 -8.81 4.64 4.36
C ALA A 41 -7.67 3.84 5.02
N LEU A 42 -6.64 3.55 4.23
CA LEU A 42 -5.48 2.76 4.63
C LEU A 42 -4.25 3.69 4.63
N PRO A 43 -3.84 4.20 5.80
CA PRO A 43 -2.80 5.22 5.88
C PRO A 43 -1.45 4.66 5.45
N THR A 44 -0.73 5.38 4.59
CA THR A 44 0.62 5.02 4.15
C THR A 44 1.67 5.37 5.22
N ARG A 45 1.61 4.67 6.36
CA ARG A 45 2.65 4.75 7.41
C ARG A 45 3.90 4.03 6.94
N VAL A 46 5.07 4.60 7.23
CA VAL A 46 6.37 4.00 6.92
C VAL A 46 6.96 3.45 8.21
N THR A 47 7.29 2.17 8.24
CA THR A 47 7.81 1.48 9.45
C THR A 47 9.21 0.92 9.28
N GLY A 48 9.83 1.12 8.11
CA GLY A 48 11.18 0.67 7.83
C GLY A 48 11.63 1.04 6.43
N GLU A 49 12.78 0.50 6.04
CA GLU A 49 13.35 0.66 4.71
C GLU A 49 13.89 -0.66 4.18
N TRP A 50 13.92 -0.79 2.85
CA TRP A 50 14.58 -1.88 2.16
C TRP A 50 15.37 -1.30 0.99
N GLN A 51 16.69 -1.45 1.00
CA GLN A 51 17.58 -0.85 -0.02
C GLN A 51 17.35 0.67 -0.19
N GLY A 52 17.10 1.37 0.93
CA GLY A 52 16.78 2.80 0.94
C GLY A 52 15.35 3.15 0.48
N LEU A 53 14.53 2.17 0.11
CA LEU A 53 13.12 2.39 -0.21
C LEU A 53 12.27 2.32 1.06
N PRO A 54 11.43 3.33 1.35
CA PRO A 54 10.54 3.29 2.50
C PRO A 54 9.52 2.16 2.34
N ILE A 55 9.37 1.36 3.40
CA ILE A 55 8.45 0.22 3.42
C ILE A 55 7.23 0.57 4.27
N GLY A 56 6.07 0.34 3.67
CA GLY A 56 4.79 0.57 4.29
C GLY A 56 4.54 -0.35 5.48
N ASP A 57 3.76 0.16 6.42
CA ASP A 57 3.40 -0.51 7.67
C ASP A 57 2.76 -1.89 7.41
N PRO A 58 3.36 -2.99 7.92
CA PRO A 58 2.83 -4.34 7.73
C PRO A 58 1.42 -4.53 8.32
N GLU A 59 1.02 -3.78 9.36
CA GLU A 59 -0.35 -3.85 9.90
C GLU A 59 -1.38 -3.33 8.88
N VAL A 60 -1.06 -2.21 8.23
CA VAL A 60 -1.91 -1.62 7.20
C VAL A 60 -2.03 -2.58 6.00
N TRP A 61 -0.93 -3.22 5.60
CA TRP A 61 -0.94 -4.19 4.52
C TRP A 61 -1.69 -5.48 4.87
N ALA A 62 -1.60 -5.97 6.12
CA ALA A 62 -2.38 -7.12 6.56
C ALA A 62 -3.88 -6.83 6.45
N ARG A 63 -4.33 -5.67 6.94
CA ARG A 63 -5.72 -5.21 6.81
C ARG A 63 -6.15 -5.08 5.34
N ALA A 64 -5.32 -4.46 4.51
CA ALA A 64 -5.56 -4.33 3.07
C ALA A 64 -5.74 -5.70 2.41
N TYR A 65 -4.90 -6.68 2.74
CA TYR A 65 -5.01 -8.03 2.18
C TYR A 65 -6.28 -8.76 2.63
N ARG A 66 -6.73 -8.57 3.88
CA ARG A 66 -8.05 -9.10 4.31
C ARG A 66 -9.19 -8.51 3.48
N LEU A 67 -9.20 -7.19 3.28
CA LEU A 67 -10.24 -6.51 2.49
C LEU A 67 -10.22 -6.94 1.01
N LEU A 68 -9.06 -7.31 0.48
CA LEU A 68 -8.88 -7.80 -0.88
C LEU A 68 -9.14 -9.31 -1.05
N GLY A 69 -9.52 -10.04 0.01
CA GLY A 69 -9.70 -11.51 -0.04
C GLY A 69 -8.39 -12.24 -0.33
N ARG A 70 -7.29 -11.78 0.28
CA ARG A 70 -5.93 -12.36 0.14
C ARG A 70 -5.43 -12.87 1.48
N GLU A 71 -6.17 -13.80 2.06
CA GLU A 71 -6.03 -14.29 3.44
C GLU A 71 -4.63 -14.81 3.71
N ALA A 72 -4.07 -15.64 2.84
CA ALA A 72 -2.73 -16.21 3.04
C ALA A 72 -1.63 -15.14 3.16
N LYS A 73 -1.78 -13.99 2.48
CA LYS A 73 -0.82 -12.88 2.60
C LYS A 73 -1.04 -12.09 3.88
N ALA A 74 -2.29 -11.89 4.30
CA ALA A 74 -2.61 -11.29 5.58
C ALA A 74 -2.05 -12.12 6.73
N ASP A 75 -2.32 -13.43 6.74
CA ASP A 75 -1.83 -14.37 7.76
C ASP A 75 -0.29 -14.35 7.87
N LEU A 76 0.41 -14.17 6.75
CA LEU A 76 1.87 -14.09 6.74
C LEU A 76 2.40 -12.82 7.43
N LEU A 77 1.77 -11.68 7.19
CA LEU A 77 2.14 -10.42 7.85
C LEU A 77 1.74 -10.41 9.33
N GLU A 78 0.59 -10.97 9.68
CA GLU A 78 0.14 -11.12 11.06
C GLU A 78 1.12 -11.98 11.88
N ARG A 79 1.55 -13.13 11.36
CA ARG A 79 2.60 -13.95 12.02
C ARG A 79 3.93 -13.22 12.15
N TYR A 80 4.30 -12.44 11.14
CA TYR A 80 5.52 -11.63 11.19
C TYR A 80 5.44 -10.59 12.32
N LEU A 81 4.31 -9.89 12.43
CA LEU A 81 4.06 -8.91 13.49
C LEU A 81 4.09 -9.54 14.88
N GLU A 82 3.43 -10.68 15.06
CA GLU A 82 3.49 -11.44 16.31
C GLU A 82 4.93 -11.80 16.68
N SER A 83 5.74 -12.23 15.71
CA SER A 83 7.15 -12.57 15.97
C SER A 83 8.02 -11.38 16.38
N ARG A 84 7.65 -10.16 15.97
CA ARG A 84 8.37 -8.92 16.34
C ARG A 84 8.07 -8.46 17.75
N GLU A 85 6.81 -8.52 18.17
CA GLU A 85 6.39 -8.13 19.52
C GLU A 85 7.07 -8.99 20.60
N HIS A 86 7.33 -10.27 20.31
CA HIS A 86 8.03 -11.18 21.23
C HIS A 86 9.56 -10.96 21.29
N GLN A 87 10.12 -10.04 20.51
CA GLN A 87 11.56 -9.71 20.55
C GLN A 87 11.88 -8.47 21.41
N ILE A 88 10.88 -7.82 22.01
CA ILE A 88 11.03 -6.61 22.84
C ILE A 88 10.96 -6.96 24.33
#